data_AF-A0A954J7E7-F1
#
_entry.id   AF-A0A954J7E7-F1
#
_cell.length_a   1.000
_cell.length_b   1.000
_cell.length_c   1.000
_cell.angle_alpha   90.00
_cell.angle_beta   90.00
_cell.angle_gamma   90.00
#
_symmetry.space_group_name_H-M   'P 1'
#
loop_
_entity.id
_entity.type
_entity.pdbx_description
1 polymer ?
#
loop_
_entity_poly.entity_id
_entity_poly.type
_entity_poly.pdbx_seq_one_letter_code
_entity_poly.pdbx_strand_id
1 'polypeptide(L)'
;MNEMATRRAKGPPFLFWSAAGILLILDQISKLWAIHALRDAPPQSWLNDLFRLAYAENSGAFLSLGSQLPVWTRLAVMIGMNALLLSCLAWVLIRHRDLAWKWKLGWGLVLIGGIGNLIDRLVYQGLVIDFLNIGLGSLRTGIFNLADMYITAGICWLLLIGFREPSEERKSVDPSAESLPRQSTSLPVLTLLLTVGIMGFGEVDLLRADTVIYKAGARGGRVALNGEILEFNQREMVFRVKSPDTTHHLAQDQIVSFQAYFLPVHQQAEEAMAKQEYGRARELANQALSTEKRAWVRRELLALQIQAATNQREWATAAVHYKAMLDSDRATRNRDLIPLMWRQEPLSPQDLDFALRELSSDRPELRLITASWLLETPGTAQRAKEVLTELLRHPETDIRNLARCQLWRIRLREEDLNDGDLLRWERQLLELPESLQAGPSYLLAQGYERQVQPELAAARYLWIPIMDARHAALARDALMQAATLLDSVGQTDSAARLRREAIQRFGGESKE
;
A
#
# COMPACT_ATOMS: atom_id res chain seq x y z
N MET A 1 -63.42 10.78 -22.69
CA MET A 1 -62.90 10.07 -21.49
C MET A 1 -62.59 8.64 -21.94
N ASN A 2 -61.37 8.40 -22.41
CA ASN A 2 -60.18 7.94 -21.68
C ASN A 2 -60.18 6.41 -21.48
N GLU A 3 -59.38 5.69 -22.28
CA GLU A 3 -58.31 4.79 -21.81
C GLU A 3 -57.65 4.12 -23.01
N MET A 4 -56.58 4.73 -23.53
CA MET A 4 -55.60 4.02 -24.36
C MET A 4 -54.78 3.12 -23.44
N ALA A 5 -55.15 1.84 -23.40
CA ALA A 5 -54.32 0.80 -22.79
C ALA A 5 -52.98 0.70 -23.56
N THR A 6 -51.91 1.16 -22.91
CA THR A 6 -50.54 1.04 -23.40
C THR A 6 -50.15 -0.45 -23.43
N ARG A 7 -50.21 -1.07 -24.60
CA ARG A 7 -49.62 -2.39 -24.84
C ARG A 7 -48.10 -2.31 -24.65
N ARG A 8 -47.59 -2.73 -23.48
CA ARG A 8 -46.15 -2.93 -23.25
C ARG A 8 -45.61 -3.95 -24.27
N ALA A 9 -44.72 -3.52 -25.16
CA ALA A 9 -44.08 -4.37 -26.15
C ALA A 9 -43.30 -5.52 -25.46
N LYS A 10 -43.69 -6.77 -25.74
CA LYS A 10 -42.97 -7.97 -25.31
C LYS A 10 -41.84 -8.23 -26.31
N GLY A 11 -40.59 -8.00 -25.94
CA GLY A 11 -39.43 -8.38 -26.77
C GLY A 11 -39.38 -9.90 -26.98
N PRO A 12 -38.94 -10.40 -28.15
CA PRO A 12 -38.88 -11.83 -28.43
C PRO A 12 -37.86 -12.53 -27.52
N PRO A 13 -38.17 -13.73 -26.98
CA PRO A 13 -37.31 -14.43 -26.01
C PRO A 13 -35.91 -14.78 -26.56
N PHE A 14 -35.76 -14.89 -27.88
CA PHE A 14 -34.48 -15.11 -28.55
C PHE A 14 -33.48 -13.98 -28.30
N LEU A 15 -33.91 -12.70 -28.41
CA LEU A 15 -33.05 -11.54 -28.26
C LEU A 15 -32.43 -11.45 -26.85
N PHE A 16 -33.20 -11.84 -25.84
CA PHE A 16 -32.72 -11.91 -24.45
C PHE A 16 -31.58 -12.91 -24.29
N TRP A 17 -31.76 -14.15 -24.76
CA TRP A 17 -30.74 -15.19 -24.64
C TRP A 17 -29.51 -14.91 -25.52
N SER A 18 -29.68 -14.28 -26.68
CA SER A 18 -28.56 -13.80 -27.50
C SER A 18 -27.73 -12.73 -26.78
N ALA A 19 -28.38 -11.73 -26.19
CA ALA A 19 -27.69 -10.69 -25.40
C ALA A 19 -26.97 -11.29 -24.17
N ALA A 20 -27.63 -12.23 -23.48
CA ALA A 20 -27.08 -12.97 -22.37
C ALA A 20 -25.81 -13.75 -22.77
N GLY A 21 -25.84 -14.44 -23.92
CA GLY A 21 -24.68 -15.14 -24.47
C GLY A 21 -23.52 -14.21 -24.84
N ILE A 22 -23.81 -13.04 -25.42
CA ILE A 22 -22.78 -12.04 -25.74
C ILE A 22 -22.07 -11.55 -24.48
N LEU A 23 -22.82 -11.22 -23.42
CA LEU A 23 -22.24 -10.77 -22.14
C LEU A 23 -21.34 -11.84 -21.52
N LEU A 24 -21.74 -13.11 -21.60
CA LEU A 24 -20.93 -14.23 -21.13
C LEU A 24 -19.62 -14.37 -21.92
N ILE A 25 -19.69 -14.27 -23.25
CA ILE A 25 -18.51 -14.32 -24.11
C ILE A 25 -17.56 -13.15 -23.78
N LEU A 26 -18.09 -11.95 -23.57
CA LEU A 26 -17.29 -10.79 -23.18
C LEU A 26 -16.59 -10.99 -21.83
N ASP A 27 -17.26 -11.58 -20.84
CA ASP A 27 -16.64 -11.92 -19.56
C ASP A 27 -15.48 -12.90 -19.74
N GLN A 28 -15.70 -14.03 -20.43
CA GLN A 28 -14.65 -15.03 -20.64
C GLN A 28 -13.48 -14.47 -21.47
N ILE A 29 -13.74 -13.66 -22.51
CA ILE A 29 -12.66 -13.00 -23.27
C ILE A 29 -11.87 -12.04 -22.38
N SER A 30 -12.53 -11.26 -21.52
CA SER A 30 -11.86 -10.33 -20.62
C SER A 30 -10.94 -11.03 -19.62
N LYS A 31 -11.36 -12.17 -19.09
CA LYS A 31 -10.57 -13.00 -18.18
C LYS A 31 -9.41 -13.69 -18.87
N LEU A 32 -9.63 -14.21 -20.09
CA LEU A 32 -8.56 -14.76 -20.92
C LEU A 32 -7.51 -13.68 -21.25
N TRP A 33 -7.94 -12.47 -21.59
CA TRP A 33 -7.03 -11.35 -21.78
C TRP A 33 -6.24 -11.05 -20.49
N ALA A 34 -6.90 -11.00 -19.34
CA ALA A 34 -6.23 -10.75 -18.06
C ALA A 34 -5.16 -11.80 -17.73
N ILE A 35 -5.43 -13.09 -18.02
CA ILE A 35 -4.43 -14.16 -17.86
C ILE A 35 -3.17 -13.89 -18.70
N HIS A 36 -3.32 -13.46 -19.95
CA HIS A 36 -2.17 -13.28 -20.85
C HIS A 36 -1.45 -11.95 -20.64
N ALA A 37 -2.18 -10.87 -20.34
CA ALA A 37 -1.60 -9.53 -20.25
C ALA A 37 -1.16 -9.14 -18.84
N LEU A 38 -1.77 -9.69 -17.78
CA LEU A 38 -1.61 -9.19 -16.42
C LEU A 38 -0.96 -10.18 -15.44
N ARG A 39 -0.94 -11.49 -15.74
CA ARG A 39 -0.45 -12.53 -14.80
C ARG A 39 0.98 -12.28 -14.31
N ASP A 40 1.88 -11.93 -15.22
CA ASP A 40 3.30 -11.70 -14.93
C ASP A 40 3.69 -10.21 -14.91
N ALA A 41 2.72 -9.32 -15.12
CA ALA A 41 2.94 -7.88 -15.15
C ALA A 41 2.81 -7.24 -13.76
N PRO A 42 3.48 -6.10 -13.49
CA PRO A 42 3.15 -5.27 -12.34
C PRO A 42 1.75 -4.64 -12.50
N PRO A 43 1.05 -4.30 -11.39
CA PRO A 43 -0.23 -3.60 -11.45
C PRO A 43 -0.15 -2.30 -12.25
N GLN A 44 -1.13 -2.06 -13.10
CA GLN A 44 -1.18 -0.86 -13.96
C GLN A 44 -2.29 0.08 -13.49
N SER A 45 -1.94 1.33 -13.19
CA SER A 45 -2.90 2.35 -12.76
C SER A 45 -3.21 3.33 -13.89
N TRP A 46 -4.48 3.67 -14.03
CA TRP A 46 -5.03 4.52 -15.09
C TRP A 46 -5.94 5.61 -14.50
N LEU A 47 -6.03 6.76 -15.17
CA LEU A 47 -6.90 7.88 -14.80
C LEU A 47 -6.71 8.33 -13.34
N ASN A 48 -5.48 8.71 -12.97
CA ASN A 48 -5.14 9.08 -11.59
C ASN A 48 -5.51 8.01 -10.55
N ASP A 49 -5.20 6.75 -10.86
CA ASP A 49 -5.47 5.57 -10.02
C ASP A 49 -6.97 5.26 -9.80
N LEU A 50 -7.85 5.87 -10.62
CA LEU A 50 -9.28 5.54 -10.67
C LEU A 50 -9.54 4.10 -11.10
N PHE A 51 -8.74 3.60 -12.05
CA PHE A 51 -8.77 2.21 -12.48
C PHE A 51 -7.39 1.58 -12.28
N ARG A 52 -7.35 0.43 -11.61
CA ARG A 52 -6.15 -0.39 -11.50
C ARG A 52 -6.41 -1.77 -12.07
N LEU A 53 -5.53 -2.20 -12.96
CA LEU A 53 -5.53 -3.52 -13.57
C LEU A 53 -4.48 -4.36 -12.85
N ALA A 54 -4.92 -5.43 -12.20
CA ALA A 54 -4.06 -6.32 -11.43
C ALA A 54 -4.64 -7.74 -11.43
N TYR A 55 -3.88 -8.71 -11.95
CA TYR A 55 -4.30 -10.10 -11.97
C TYR A 55 -4.43 -10.69 -10.56
N ALA A 56 -5.58 -11.28 -10.26
CA ALA A 56 -5.85 -11.97 -9.01
C ALA A 56 -6.62 -13.27 -9.25
N GLU A 57 -6.27 -14.31 -8.49
CA GLU A 57 -6.99 -15.59 -8.47
C GLU A 57 -7.78 -15.69 -7.17
N ASN A 58 -9.10 -15.60 -7.28
CA ASN A 58 -9.98 -15.59 -6.12
C ASN A 58 -10.52 -16.99 -5.83
N SER A 59 -10.20 -17.50 -4.64
CA SER A 59 -10.64 -18.82 -4.18
C SER A 59 -11.98 -18.81 -3.43
N GLY A 60 -12.54 -17.63 -3.13
CA GLY A 60 -13.82 -17.46 -2.44
C GLY A 60 -14.97 -16.98 -3.36
N ALA A 61 -16.05 -16.53 -2.74
CA ALA A 61 -17.13 -15.76 -3.38
C ALA A 61 -16.78 -14.27 -3.46
N PHE A 62 -17.77 -13.39 -3.67
CA PHE A 62 -17.59 -11.93 -3.64
C PHE A 62 -16.83 -11.51 -2.36
N LEU A 63 -15.81 -10.64 -2.49
CA LEU A 63 -14.88 -10.25 -1.40
C LEU A 63 -14.17 -11.44 -0.71
N SER A 64 -13.97 -12.54 -1.42
CA SER A 64 -13.37 -13.79 -0.92
C SER A 64 -14.14 -14.48 0.22
N LEU A 65 -15.45 -14.22 0.35
CA LEU A 65 -16.31 -14.92 1.31
C LEU A 65 -16.22 -16.46 1.11
N GLY A 66 -15.91 -17.19 2.17
CA GLY A 66 -15.76 -18.65 2.12
C GLY A 66 -14.45 -19.18 1.54
N SER A 67 -13.46 -18.33 1.23
CA SER A 67 -12.10 -18.75 0.85
C SER A 67 -11.42 -19.63 1.93
N GLN A 68 -11.82 -19.40 3.17
CA GLN A 68 -11.38 -20.04 4.42
C GLN A 68 -12.03 -21.41 4.71
N LEU A 69 -13.01 -21.84 3.90
CA LEU A 69 -13.66 -23.14 4.07
C LEU A 69 -12.71 -24.29 3.68
N PRO A 70 -12.83 -25.48 4.30
CA PRO A 70 -12.14 -26.68 3.85
C PRO A 70 -12.37 -26.91 2.36
N VAL A 71 -11.34 -27.36 1.63
CA VAL A 71 -11.35 -27.46 0.15
C VAL A 71 -12.61 -28.13 -0.39
N TRP A 72 -13.02 -29.26 0.21
CA TRP A 72 -14.22 -30.00 -0.19
C TRP A 72 -15.51 -29.22 0.07
N THR A 73 -15.63 -28.55 1.21
CA THR A 73 -16.78 -27.70 1.56
C THR A 73 -16.84 -26.47 0.65
N ARG A 74 -15.69 -25.86 0.36
CA ARG A 74 -15.57 -24.72 -0.55
C ARG A 74 -15.99 -25.09 -1.96
N LEU A 75 -15.52 -26.21 -2.50
CA LEU A 75 -15.95 -26.70 -3.81
C LEU A 75 -17.45 -27.05 -3.81
N ALA A 76 -17.95 -27.72 -2.78
CA ALA A 76 -19.37 -28.07 -2.67
C ALA A 76 -20.30 -26.85 -2.65
N VAL A 77 -19.92 -25.77 -1.95
CA VAL A 77 -20.70 -24.53 -1.90
C VAL A 77 -20.50 -23.69 -3.17
N MET A 78 -19.26 -23.39 -3.54
CA MET A 78 -18.94 -22.45 -4.62
C MET A 78 -19.25 -22.99 -6.02
N ILE A 79 -19.22 -24.31 -6.19
CA ILE A 79 -19.59 -24.97 -7.44
C ILE A 79 -20.97 -25.59 -7.30
N GLY A 80 -21.18 -26.47 -6.30
CA GLY A 80 -22.42 -27.26 -6.18
C GLY A 80 -23.66 -26.40 -5.87
N MET A 81 -23.63 -25.63 -4.79
CA MET A 81 -24.76 -24.75 -4.43
C MET A 81 -24.98 -23.66 -5.47
N ASN A 82 -23.90 -23.04 -5.97
CA ASN A 82 -23.99 -22.03 -7.02
C ASN A 82 -24.63 -22.59 -8.31
N ALA A 83 -24.19 -23.77 -8.78
CA ALA A 83 -24.78 -24.43 -9.94
C ALA A 83 -26.27 -24.75 -9.73
N LEU A 84 -26.66 -25.20 -8.53
CA LEU A 84 -28.05 -25.48 -8.19
C LEU A 84 -28.91 -24.20 -8.25
N LEU A 85 -28.45 -23.12 -7.63
CA LEU A 85 -29.16 -21.83 -7.61
C LEU A 85 -29.31 -21.25 -9.02
N LEU A 86 -28.25 -21.27 -9.82
CA LEU A 86 -28.27 -20.80 -11.21
C LEU A 86 -29.17 -21.67 -12.08
N SER A 87 -29.19 -22.99 -11.88
CA SER A 87 -30.09 -23.90 -12.60
C SER A 87 -31.55 -23.64 -12.27
N CYS A 88 -31.87 -23.39 -11.00
CA CYS A 88 -33.21 -23.01 -10.56
C CYS A 88 -33.63 -21.66 -11.17
N LEU A 89 -32.75 -20.66 -11.13
CA LEU A 89 -33.00 -19.34 -11.70
C LEU A 89 -33.21 -19.40 -13.22
N ALA A 90 -32.37 -20.16 -13.93
CA ALA A 90 -32.53 -20.39 -15.37
C ALA A 90 -33.87 -21.08 -15.67
N TRP A 91 -34.24 -22.09 -14.89
CA TRP A 91 -35.53 -22.78 -15.04
C TRP A 91 -36.72 -21.83 -14.87
N VAL A 92 -36.70 -20.96 -13.84
CA VAL A 92 -37.73 -19.94 -13.63
C VAL A 92 -37.83 -19.00 -14.82
N LEU A 93 -36.70 -18.48 -15.33
CA LEU A 93 -36.67 -17.56 -16.47
C LEU A 93 -37.15 -18.21 -17.78
N ILE A 94 -36.89 -19.51 -17.97
CA ILE A 94 -37.36 -20.28 -19.13
C ILE A 94 -38.87 -20.57 -19.01
N ARG A 95 -39.34 -20.94 -17.82
CA ARG A 95 -40.73 -21.38 -17.59
C ARG A 95 -41.71 -20.21 -17.56
N HIS A 96 -41.32 -19.09 -16.96
CA HIS A 96 -42.16 -17.89 -16.83
C HIS A 96 -41.90 -16.90 -17.98
N ARG A 97 -42.30 -17.31 -19.19
CA ARG A 97 -42.12 -16.50 -20.40
C ARG A 97 -42.88 -15.17 -20.37
N ASP A 98 -43.90 -15.03 -19.53
CA ASP A 98 -44.66 -13.78 -19.36
C ASP A 98 -44.08 -12.83 -18.32
N LEU A 99 -42.96 -13.18 -17.67
CA LEU A 99 -42.28 -12.27 -16.75
C LEU A 99 -41.94 -10.95 -17.47
N ALA A 100 -42.28 -9.82 -16.86
CA ALA A 100 -42.05 -8.52 -17.47
C ALA A 100 -40.56 -8.31 -17.77
N TRP A 101 -40.27 -7.67 -18.91
CA TRP A 101 -38.90 -7.48 -19.40
C TRP A 101 -37.95 -6.90 -18.34
N LYS A 102 -38.42 -5.92 -17.55
CA LYS A 102 -37.65 -5.30 -16.47
C LYS A 102 -37.13 -6.30 -15.42
N TRP A 103 -37.92 -7.31 -15.08
CA TRP A 103 -37.54 -8.36 -14.13
C TRP A 103 -36.59 -9.38 -14.78
N LYS A 104 -36.85 -9.74 -16.05
CA LYS A 104 -35.95 -10.60 -16.84
C LYS A 104 -34.56 -9.99 -17.00
N LEU A 105 -34.45 -8.68 -17.20
CA LEU A 105 -33.18 -7.99 -17.32
C LEU A 105 -32.34 -8.14 -16.05
N GLY A 106 -32.90 -7.79 -14.88
CA GLY A 106 -32.17 -7.88 -13.61
C GLY A 106 -31.76 -9.31 -13.26
N TRP A 107 -32.69 -10.26 -13.34
CA TRP A 107 -32.39 -11.68 -13.08
C TRP A 107 -31.48 -12.31 -14.13
N GLY A 108 -31.56 -11.87 -15.38
CA GLY A 108 -30.68 -12.30 -16.46
C GLY A 108 -29.24 -11.88 -16.26
N LEU A 109 -29.00 -10.66 -15.77
CA LEU A 109 -27.67 -10.17 -15.43
C LEU A 109 -27.07 -10.97 -14.26
N VAL A 110 -27.85 -11.24 -13.21
CA VAL A 110 -27.43 -12.10 -12.08
C VAL A 110 -27.10 -13.51 -12.56
N LEU A 111 -27.95 -14.09 -13.42
CA LEU A 111 -27.73 -15.42 -13.97
C LEU A 111 -26.44 -15.49 -14.78
N ILE A 112 -26.21 -14.54 -15.70
CA ILE A 112 -25.06 -14.59 -16.60
C ILE A 112 -23.75 -14.30 -15.87
N GLY A 113 -23.71 -13.34 -14.95
CA GLY A 113 -22.52 -13.13 -14.12
C GLY A 113 -22.24 -14.34 -13.23
N GLY A 114 -23.27 -14.95 -12.65
CA GLY A 114 -23.11 -16.18 -11.87
C GLY A 114 -22.55 -17.34 -12.70
N ILE A 115 -23.02 -17.51 -13.95
CA ILE A 115 -22.51 -18.54 -14.87
C ILE A 115 -21.05 -18.27 -15.24
N GLY A 116 -20.65 -17.04 -15.56
CA GLY A 116 -19.25 -16.71 -15.87
C GLY A 116 -18.29 -17.07 -14.73
N ASN A 117 -18.65 -16.71 -13.50
CA ASN A 117 -17.87 -17.10 -12.32
C ASN A 117 -17.95 -18.60 -11.99
N LEU A 118 -18.99 -19.32 -12.42
CA LEU A 118 -19.06 -20.78 -12.28
C LEU A 118 -18.16 -21.49 -13.31
N ILE A 119 -18.11 -20.99 -14.55
CA ILE A 119 -17.24 -21.52 -15.60
C ILE A 119 -15.79 -21.48 -15.15
N ASP A 120 -15.32 -20.33 -14.65
CA ASP A 120 -13.96 -20.19 -14.15
C ASP A 120 -13.66 -21.22 -13.06
N ARG A 121 -14.56 -21.39 -12.09
CA ARG A 121 -14.35 -22.36 -11.01
C ARG A 121 -14.27 -23.80 -11.52
N LEU A 122 -14.97 -24.14 -12.59
CA LEU A 122 -14.87 -25.46 -13.20
C LEU A 122 -13.55 -25.64 -13.97
N VAL A 123 -13.08 -24.60 -14.66
CA VAL A 123 -11.89 -24.63 -15.52
C VAL A 123 -10.59 -24.49 -14.72
N TYR A 124 -10.59 -23.63 -13.69
CA TYR A 124 -9.43 -23.23 -12.90
C TYR A 124 -9.46 -23.81 -11.48
N GLN A 125 -10.00 -25.02 -11.32
CA GLN A 125 -9.92 -25.80 -10.06
C GLN A 125 -10.48 -25.08 -8.82
N GLY A 126 -11.62 -24.40 -8.98
CA GLY A 126 -12.32 -23.68 -7.91
C GLY A 126 -11.93 -22.21 -7.77
N LEU A 127 -11.14 -21.67 -8.70
CA LEU A 127 -10.72 -20.27 -8.71
C LEU A 127 -11.52 -19.43 -9.70
N VAL A 128 -11.64 -18.14 -9.43
CA VAL A 128 -12.20 -17.11 -10.32
C VAL A 128 -11.10 -16.12 -10.69
N ILE A 129 -11.05 -15.70 -11.96
CA ILE A 129 -10.07 -14.72 -12.43
C ILE A 129 -10.62 -13.31 -12.23
N ASP A 130 -9.97 -12.54 -11.37
CA ASP A 130 -10.28 -11.14 -11.08
C ASP A 130 -9.15 -10.25 -11.57
N PHE A 131 -9.48 -9.05 -12.07
CA PHE A 131 -8.46 -8.20 -12.71
C PHE A 131 -8.67 -6.69 -12.63
N LEU A 132 -9.85 -6.23 -12.20
CA LEU A 132 -10.21 -4.82 -12.19
C LEU A 132 -10.42 -4.31 -10.77
N ASN A 133 -9.84 -3.16 -10.47
CA ASN A 133 -10.03 -2.43 -9.22
C ASN A 133 -10.40 -0.97 -9.51
N ILE A 134 -11.45 -0.45 -8.88
CA ILE A 134 -11.89 0.93 -9.05
C ILE A 134 -11.72 1.70 -7.75
N GLY A 135 -11.16 2.92 -7.82
CA GLY A 135 -10.89 3.76 -6.66
C GLY A 135 -11.28 5.22 -6.83
N LEU A 136 -11.86 5.85 -5.82
CA LEU A 136 -12.09 7.30 -5.79
C LEU A 136 -11.55 7.87 -4.47
N GLY A 137 -10.44 8.62 -4.55
CA GLY A 137 -9.73 9.10 -3.37
C GLY A 137 -9.20 7.93 -2.52
N SER A 138 -9.61 7.87 -1.26
CA SER A 138 -9.24 6.79 -0.32
C SER A 138 -10.13 5.55 -0.40
N LEU A 139 -11.27 5.63 -1.09
CA LEU A 139 -12.20 4.51 -1.21
C LEU A 139 -11.86 3.68 -2.45
N ARG A 140 -11.67 2.37 -2.28
CA ARG A 140 -11.46 1.43 -3.39
C ARG A 140 -12.31 0.20 -3.24
N THR A 141 -12.67 -0.40 -4.36
CA THR A 141 -13.29 -1.72 -4.40
C THR A 141 -12.25 -2.81 -4.07
N GLY A 142 -12.70 -4.05 -3.88
CA GLY A 142 -11.84 -5.23 -4.10
C GLY A 142 -11.42 -5.36 -5.57
N ILE A 143 -10.59 -6.35 -5.90
CA ILE A 143 -10.37 -6.74 -7.30
C ILE A 143 -11.56 -7.60 -7.73
N PHE A 144 -12.15 -7.29 -8.88
CA PHE A 144 -13.34 -7.96 -9.41
C PHE A 144 -13.23 -8.14 -10.94
N ASN A 145 -14.25 -8.75 -11.55
CA ASN A 145 -14.33 -8.98 -13.00
C ASN A 145 -15.66 -8.50 -13.61
N LEU A 146 -15.86 -8.73 -14.92
CA LEU A 146 -17.10 -8.31 -15.60
C LEU A 146 -18.33 -9.08 -15.09
N ALA A 147 -18.20 -10.38 -14.80
CA ALA A 147 -19.28 -11.16 -14.19
C ALA A 147 -19.78 -10.56 -12.87
N ASP A 148 -18.89 -10.05 -12.01
CA ASP A 148 -19.28 -9.36 -10.78
C ASP A 148 -20.04 -8.05 -11.08
N MET A 149 -19.60 -7.29 -12.09
CA MET A 149 -20.32 -6.09 -12.54
C MET A 149 -21.74 -6.41 -13.01
N TYR A 150 -21.93 -7.53 -13.72
CA TYR A 150 -23.26 -7.97 -14.15
C TYR A 150 -24.15 -8.30 -12.96
N ILE A 151 -23.64 -9.06 -11.98
CA ILE A 151 -24.38 -9.41 -10.77
C ILE A 151 -24.77 -8.14 -10.01
N THR A 152 -23.83 -7.23 -9.75
CA THR A 152 -24.10 -5.98 -9.03
C THR A 152 -25.12 -5.11 -9.77
N ALA A 153 -24.95 -4.91 -11.08
CA ALA A 153 -25.90 -4.14 -11.89
C ALA A 153 -27.30 -4.78 -11.88
N GLY A 154 -27.38 -6.11 -11.97
CA GLY A 154 -28.62 -6.87 -11.90
C GLY A 154 -29.34 -6.69 -10.57
N ILE A 155 -28.62 -6.83 -9.45
CA ILE A 155 -29.17 -6.63 -8.10
C ILE A 155 -29.64 -5.19 -7.90
N CYS A 156 -28.81 -4.19 -8.24
CA CYS A 156 -29.19 -2.78 -8.16
C CYS A 156 -30.45 -2.50 -8.99
N TRP A 157 -30.55 -3.07 -10.19
CA TRP A 157 -31.74 -2.92 -11.03
C TRP A 157 -32.99 -3.54 -10.39
N LEU A 158 -32.88 -4.76 -9.85
CA LEU A 158 -33.99 -5.45 -9.16
C LEU A 158 -34.48 -4.67 -7.94
N LEU A 159 -33.57 -4.10 -7.16
CA LEU A 159 -33.91 -3.23 -6.03
C LEU A 159 -34.65 -1.97 -6.51
N LEU A 160 -34.11 -1.29 -7.53
CA LEU A 160 -34.73 -0.07 -8.08
C LEU A 160 -36.15 -0.30 -8.58
N ILE A 161 -36.43 -1.43 -9.24
CA ILE A 161 -37.78 -1.75 -9.71
C ILE A 161 -38.69 -2.25 -8.60
N GLY A 162 -38.15 -2.92 -7.57
CA GLY A 162 -38.88 -3.35 -6.39
C GLY A 162 -39.38 -2.18 -5.54
N PHE A 163 -38.58 -1.11 -5.38
CA PHE A 163 -39.00 0.11 -4.68
C PHE A 163 -40.00 0.98 -5.45
N ARG A 164 -40.12 0.78 -6.76
CA ARG A 164 -40.97 1.61 -7.66
C ARG A 164 -42.34 1.01 -7.95
N GLU A 165 -42.64 -0.20 -7.48
CA GLU A 165 -44.00 -0.73 -7.54
C GLU A 165 -44.73 -0.31 -6.27
N PRO A 166 -45.69 0.64 -6.33
CA PRO A 166 -46.65 0.77 -5.26
C PRO A 166 -47.33 -0.59 -5.13
N SER A 167 -47.42 -1.11 -3.92
CA SER A 167 -48.40 -2.15 -3.60
C SER A 167 -49.74 -1.64 -4.14
N GLU A 168 -50.22 -2.22 -5.24
CA GLU A 168 -51.59 -1.98 -5.70
C GLU A 168 -52.50 -2.56 -4.63
N GLU A 169 -52.79 -1.71 -3.65
CA GLU A 169 -53.84 -1.88 -2.69
C GLU A 169 -55.15 -1.84 -3.49
N ARG A 170 -55.74 -3.03 -3.64
CA ARG A 170 -57.18 -3.26 -3.52
C ARG A 170 -58.04 -2.29 -4.36
N LYS A 171 -58.20 -2.58 -5.65
CA LYS A 171 -59.40 -2.15 -6.39
C LYS A 171 -60.38 -3.32 -6.52
N SER A 172 -61.60 -3.02 -6.05
CA SER A 172 -62.85 -3.80 -5.97
C SER A 172 -62.84 -5.05 -5.08
N VAL A 173 -63.22 -4.88 -3.82
CA VAL A 173 -63.94 -5.91 -3.07
C VAL A 173 -65.42 -5.49 -3.08
N ASP A 174 -66.22 -6.26 -3.83
CA ASP A 174 -67.67 -6.37 -3.70
C ASP A 174 -68.00 -6.88 -2.27
N PRO A 175 -68.94 -6.30 -1.50
CA PRO A 175 -69.23 -6.69 -0.12
C PRO A 175 -69.88 -8.08 0.03
N SER A 176 -70.08 -8.85 -1.04
CA SER A 176 -70.86 -10.09 -1.00
C SER A 176 -70.16 -11.30 -1.62
N ALA A 177 -69.07 -11.77 -0.99
CA ALA A 177 -68.60 -13.13 -1.17
C ALA A 177 -67.74 -13.58 0.02
N GLU A 178 -68.17 -14.65 0.68
CA GLU A 178 -67.46 -15.33 1.77
C GLU A 178 -66.00 -15.64 1.40
N SER A 179 -65.07 -15.11 2.18
CA SER A 179 -63.64 -15.35 2.02
C SER A 179 -63.22 -16.63 2.74
N LEU A 180 -62.95 -17.69 1.98
CA LEU A 180 -61.96 -18.70 2.39
C LEU A 180 -60.54 -18.09 2.23
N PRO A 181 -59.60 -18.33 3.16
CA PRO A 181 -58.27 -17.74 3.06
C PRO A 181 -57.48 -18.41 1.94
N ARG A 182 -57.29 -17.71 0.82
CA ARG A 182 -56.22 -18.03 -0.13
C ARG A 182 -54.89 -17.58 0.48
N GLN A 183 -54.08 -18.54 0.91
CA GLN A 183 -52.69 -18.30 1.27
C GLN A 183 -51.94 -17.71 0.07
N SER A 184 -51.53 -16.44 0.19
CA SER A 184 -50.60 -15.79 -0.72
C SER A 184 -49.20 -16.34 -0.47
N THR A 185 -48.78 -17.33 -1.26
CA THR A 185 -47.40 -17.84 -1.30
C THR A 185 -46.50 -16.96 -2.15
N SER A 186 -46.42 -15.68 -1.81
CA SER A 186 -45.42 -14.75 -2.36
C SER A 186 -44.70 -14.09 -1.19
N LEU A 187 -43.38 -14.23 -1.12
CA LEU A 187 -42.46 -13.84 -0.03
C LEU A 187 -42.18 -14.92 1.06
N PRO A 188 -41.68 -16.12 0.68
CA PRO A 188 -40.71 -16.77 1.58
C PRO A 188 -39.33 -16.99 0.94
N VAL A 189 -39.22 -16.98 -0.40
CA VAL A 189 -37.94 -17.25 -1.08
C VAL A 189 -37.03 -16.02 -1.15
N LEU A 190 -37.62 -14.83 -1.33
CA LEU A 190 -36.88 -13.56 -1.40
C LEU A 190 -36.30 -13.17 -0.03
N THR A 191 -37.04 -13.44 1.04
CA THR A 191 -36.59 -13.21 2.42
C THR A 191 -35.51 -14.21 2.80
N LEU A 192 -35.62 -15.49 2.41
CA LEU A 192 -34.60 -16.50 2.72
C LEU A 192 -33.25 -16.23 2.03
N LEU A 193 -33.26 -15.75 0.78
CA LEU A 193 -32.02 -15.41 0.05
C LEU A 193 -31.37 -14.11 0.56
N LEU A 194 -32.16 -13.11 0.99
CA LEU A 194 -31.60 -11.92 1.64
C LEU A 194 -31.07 -12.21 3.05
N THR A 195 -31.71 -13.12 3.79
CA THR A 195 -31.30 -13.42 5.17
C THR A 195 -30.02 -14.26 5.21
N VAL A 196 -29.81 -15.18 4.26
CA VAL A 196 -28.57 -15.98 4.20
C VAL A 196 -27.36 -15.18 3.70
N GLY A 197 -27.57 -14.09 2.96
CA GLY A 197 -26.50 -13.18 2.54
C GLY A 197 -26.08 -12.13 3.58
N ILE A 198 -26.95 -11.82 4.54
CA ILE A 198 -26.74 -10.71 5.49
C ILE A 198 -26.59 -11.21 6.95
N MET A 199 -27.10 -12.39 7.31
CA MET A 199 -26.93 -12.97 8.65
C MET A 199 -25.92 -14.11 8.64
N GLY A 200 -24.64 -13.76 8.73
CA GLY A 200 -23.56 -14.72 8.96
C GLY A 200 -22.21 -14.02 9.08
N PHE A 201 -21.86 -13.66 10.32
CA PHE A 201 -20.53 -13.22 10.78
C PHE A 201 -20.15 -11.74 10.62
N GLY A 202 -20.17 -11.03 11.76
CA GLY A 202 -19.36 -9.87 12.12
C GLY A 202 -18.93 -8.90 11.01
N GLU A 203 -19.79 -7.93 10.69
CA GLU A 203 -19.51 -6.78 9.81
C GLU A 203 -18.35 -5.86 10.25
N VAL A 204 -17.60 -6.18 11.30
CA VAL A 204 -16.53 -5.32 11.83
C VAL A 204 -15.12 -5.79 11.46
N ASP A 205 -14.92 -7.08 11.15
CA ASP A 205 -13.56 -7.63 10.97
C ASP A 205 -13.09 -7.72 9.51
N LEU A 206 -14.00 -7.79 8.53
CA LEU A 206 -13.64 -7.89 7.10
C LEU A 206 -13.07 -6.59 6.53
N LEU A 207 -13.45 -5.42 7.08
CA LEU A 207 -12.91 -4.12 6.68
C LEU A 207 -11.56 -3.78 7.34
N ARG A 208 -11.10 -4.61 8.30
CA ARG A 208 -9.85 -4.42 9.06
C ARG A 208 -8.84 -5.54 8.82
N ALA A 209 -9.01 -6.30 7.75
CA ALA A 209 -8.10 -7.38 7.39
C ALA A 209 -6.93 -6.86 6.56
N ASP A 210 -5.73 -7.28 6.91
CA ASP A 210 -4.54 -7.11 6.11
C ASP A 210 -4.55 -8.11 4.94
N THR A 211 -3.92 -7.75 3.83
CA THR A 211 -3.75 -8.60 2.66
C THR A 211 -2.27 -8.72 2.32
N VAL A 212 -1.75 -9.92 2.05
CA VAL A 212 -0.40 -10.12 1.53
C VAL A 212 -0.44 -10.99 0.27
N ILE A 213 0.27 -10.56 -0.77
CA ILE A 213 0.52 -11.33 -1.98
C ILE A 213 1.96 -11.81 -1.92
N TYR A 214 2.18 -13.12 -2.00
CA TYR A 214 3.49 -13.73 -1.92
C TYR A 214 3.71 -14.81 -2.98
N LYS A 215 4.97 -15.15 -3.26
CA LYS A 215 5.36 -16.20 -4.21
C LYS A 215 5.33 -17.56 -3.51
N ALA A 216 4.42 -18.44 -3.91
CA ALA A 216 4.32 -19.80 -3.42
C ALA A 216 5.23 -20.75 -4.24
N GLY A 217 6.40 -21.07 -3.68
CA GLY A 217 7.33 -22.07 -4.21
C GLY A 217 8.12 -21.64 -5.45
N ALA A 218 9.04 -22.50 -5.90
CA ALA A 218 10.01 -22.21 -6.97
C ALA A 218 9.40 -21.99 -8.37
N ARG A 219 8.11 -22.33 -8.57
CA ARG A 219 7.40 -22.18 -9.86
C ARG A 219 6.71 -20.82 -10.04
N GLY A 220 6.89 -19.87 -9.12
CA GLY A 220 6.50 -18.46 -9.32
C GLY A 220 5.02 -18.11 -9.19
N GLY A 221 4.16 -19.06 -8.74
CA GLY A 221 2.74 -18.76 -8.50
C GLY A 221 2.56 -17.73 -7.39
N ARG A 222 1.74 -16.69 -7.62
CA ARG A 222 1.41 -15.67 -6.62
C ARG A 222 0.15 -16.09 -5.86
N VAL A 223 0.20 -16.04 -4.53
CA VAL A 223 -0.91 -16.38 -3.64
C VAL A 223 -1.24 -15.17 -2.78
N ALA A 224 -2.52 -14.83 -2.69
CA ALA A 224 -3.02 -13.80 -1.80
C ALA A 224 -3.56 -14.43 -0.50
N LEU A 225 -3.14 -13.89 0.65
CA LEU A 225 -3.66 -14.23 1.98
C LEU A 225 -4.34 -13.00 2.57
N ASN A 226 -5.51 -13.21 3.18
CA ASN A 226 -6.25 -12.19 3.93
C ASN A 226 -6.26 -12.59 5.40
N GLY A 227 -5.94 -11.64 6.29
CA GLY A 227 -5.64 -11.97 7.70
C GLY A 227 -5.10 -10.78 8.47
N GLU A 228 -4.11 -11.03 9.32
CA GLU A 228 -3.48 -10.02 10.16
C GLU A 228 -1.95 -10.16 10.08
N ILE A 229 -1.26 -9.06 9.82
CA ILE A 229 0.19 -8.96 9.95
C ILE A 229 0.50 -8.83 11.43
N LEU A 230 1.05 -9.88 12.03
CA LEU A 230 1.45 -9.91 13.43
C LEU A 230 2.82 -9.23 13.62
N GLU A 231 3.72 -9.44 12.68
CA GLU A 231 5.09 -8.94 12.71
C GLU A 231 5.58 -8.72 11.27
N PHE A 232 6.35 -7.67 11.06
CA PHE A 232 7.01 -7.37 9.81
C PHE A 232 8.34 -6.64 10.04
N ASN A 233 9.44 -7.28 9.63
CA ASN A 233 10.80 -6.76 9.76
C ASN A 233 11.63 -7.05 8.48
N GLN A 234 12.95 -6.84 8.49
CA GLN A 234 13.82 -7.09 7.34
C GLN A 234 14.02 -8.57 7.01
N ARG A 235 13.68 -9.48 7.94
CA ARG A 235 13.88 -10.92 7.76
C ARG A 235 12.61 -11.57 7.21
N GLU A 236 11.48 -11.26 7.83
CA GLU A 236 10.22 -11.90 7.52
C GLU A 236 9.00 -11.04 7.83
N MET A 237 7.88 -11.45 7.26
CA MET A 237 6.53 -11.09 7.68
C MET A 237 5.85 -12.30 8.30
N VAL A 238 5.31 -12.14 9.50
CA VAL A 238 4.49 -13.14 10.18
C VAL A 238 3.02 -12.78 9.98
N PHE A 239 2.31 -13.60 9.23
CA PHE A 239 0.93 -13.34 8.81
C PHE A 239 -0.01 -14.42 9.33
N ARG A 240 -1.07 -14.05 10.06
CA ARG A 240 -2.08 -14.99 10.56
C ARG A 240 -3.35 -14.94 9.72
N VAL A 241 -3.75 -16.09 9.20
CA VAL A 241 -5.07 -16.31 8.60
C VAL A 241 -5.99 -16.87 9.69
N LYS A 242 -7.16 -16.28 9.93
CA LYS A 242 -8.06 -16.68 11.03
C LYS A 242 -8.77 -18.02 10.81
N SER A 243 -8.90 -18.50 9.57
CA SER A 243 -9.56 -19.79 9.28
C SER A 243 -9.01 -20.46 8.02
N PRO A 244 -8.38 -21.65 8.13
CA PRO A 244 -7.93 -22.25 9.39
C PRO A 244 -6.96 -21.29 10.11
N ASP A 245 -7.00 -21.24 11.45
CA ASP A 245 -6.07 -20.41 12.24
C ASP A 245 -4.65 -20.89 11.99
N THR A 246 -3.94 -20.19 11.12
CA THR A 246 -2.64 -20.60 10.59
C THR A 246 -1.73 -19.38 10.50
N THR A 247 -0.50 -19.57 10.94
CA THR A 247 0.54 -18.54 10.87
C THR A 247 1.49 -18.88 9.73
N HIS A 248 1.70 -17.91 8.84
CA HIS A 248 2.61 -17.97 7.71
C HIS A 248 3.82 -17.11 8.01
N HIS A 249 5.01 -17.70 7.88
CA HIS A 249 6.28 -16.99 7.92
C HIS A 249 6.74 -16.77 6.48
N LEU A 250 6.74 -15.53 6.03
CA LEU A 250 7.04 -15.14 4.65
C LEU A 250 8.36 -14.39 4.64
N ALA A 251 9.38 -14.93 3.98
CA ALA A 251 10.64 -14.22 3.78
C ALA A 251 10.43 -12.99 2.88
N GLN A 252 11.27 -11.96 3.04
CA GLN A 252 11.10 -10.68 2.34
C GLN A 252 11.06 -10.83 0.81
N ASP A 253 11.84 -11.74 0.24
CA ASP A 253 11.93 -12.02 -1.20
C ASP A 253 10.70 -12.77 -1.76
N GLN A 254 9.92 -13.40 -0.88
CA GLN A 254 8.66 -14.02 -1.22
C GLN A 254 7.52 -13.01 -1.31
N ILE A 255 7.59 -11.90 -0.57
CA ILE A 255 6.54 -10.89 -0.50
C ILE A 255 6.55 -10.07 -1.80
N VAL A 256 5.44 -10.10 -2.54
CA VAL A 256 5.25 -9.30 -3.76
C VAL A 256 4.66 -7.94 -3.41
N SER A 257 3.62 -7.93 -2.58
CA SER A 257 2.98 -6.72 -2.08
C SER A 257 2.14 -7.04 -0.86
N PHE A 258 1.87 -6.05 -0.03
CA PHE A 258 0.91 -6.18 1.05
C PHE A 258 0.09 -4.90 1.18
N GLN A 259 -1.08 -5.01 1.79
CA GLN A 259 -1.94 -3.91 2.18
C GLN A 259 -2.30 -4.12 3.64
N ALA A 260 -1.81 -3.23 4.50
CA ALA A 260 -2.13 -3.24 5.91
C ALA A 260 -3.24 -2.25 6.23
N TYR A 261 -4.10 -2.61 7.17
CA TYR A 261 -5.07 -1.70 7.75
C TYR A 261 -4.38 -0.80 8.78
N PHE A 262 -4.47 0.51 8.55
CA PHE A 262 -4.03 1.53 9.50
C PHE A 262 -5.23 2.32 10.03
N LEU A 263 -5.20 2.73 11.30
CA LEU A 263 -6.23 3.65 11.82
C LEU A 263 -6.17 4.99 11.07
N PRO A 264 -7.29 5.72 10.92
CA PRO A 264 -7.31 7.01 10.21
C PRO A 264 -6.26 8.02 10.69
N VAL A 265 -5.91 8.01 11.98
CA VAL A 265 -4.87 8.88 12.54
C VAL A 265 -3.47 8.59 11.97
N HIS A 266 -3.16 7.34 11.61
CA HIS A 266 -1.90 6.99 10.94
C HIS A 266 -1.85 7.61 9.54
N GLN A 267 -2.93 7.47 8.77
CA GLN A 267 -3.03 8.03 7.43
C GLN A 267 -2.90 9.56 7.47
N GLN A 268 -3.54 10.21 8.45
CA GLN A 268 -3.37 11.64 8.67
C GLN A 268 -1.92 12.03 9.01
N ALA A 269 -1.20 11.22 9.80
CA ALA A 269 0.20 11.45 10.11
C ALA A 269 1.08 11.35 8.85
N GLU A 270 0.84 10.33 8.00
CA GLU A 270 1.54 10.17 6.72
C GLU A 270 1.22 11.29 5.73
N GLU A 271 -0.04 11.74 5.66
CA GLU A 271 -0.45 12.89 4.86
C GLU A 271 0.23 14.18 5.32
N ALA A 272 0.31 14.42 6.63
CA ALA A 272 1.03 15.56 7.19
C ALA A 272 2.53 15.50 6.86
N MET A 273 3.15 14.30 6.91
CA MET A 273 4.53 14.12 6.46
C MET A 273 4.71 14.43 4.97
N ALA A 274 3.80 13.97 4.12
CA ALA A 274 3.85 14.23 2.68
C ALA A 274 3.74 15.73 2.36
N LYS A 275 3.00 16.47 3.18
CA LYS A 275 2.90 17.94 3.13
C LYS A 275 4.05 18.67 3.85
N GLN A 276 4.96 17.94 4.48
CA GLN A 276 6.08 18.46 5.27
C GLN A 276 5.64 19.28 6.50
N GLU A 277 4.43 19.01 7.01
CA GLU A 277 3.89 19.54 8.26
C GLU A 277 4.43 18.72 9.45
N TYR A 278 5.76 18.71 9.64
CA TYR A 278 6.44 17.78 10.55
C TYR A 278 5.96 17.85 12.00
N GLY A 279 5.61 19.04 12.50
CA GLY A 279 5.05 19.19 13.85
C GLY A 279 3.71 18.48 13.97
N ARG A 280 2.82 18.71 13.01
CA ARG A 280 1.50 18.07 12.96
C ARG A 280 1.60 16.57 12.79
N ALA A 281 2.50 16.10 11.94
CA ALA A 281 2.76 14.68 11.74
C ALA A 281 3.19 13.98 13.04
N ARG A 282 4.06 14.61 13.84
CA ARG A 282 4.52 14.06 15.13
C ARG A 282 3.41 14.01 16.18
N GLU A 283 2.56 15.04 16.26
CA GLU A 283 1.38 15.03 17.13
C GLU A 283 0.44 13.87 16.81
N LEU A 284 0.13 13.69 15.52
CA LEU A 284 -0.73 12.61 15.03
C LEU A 284 -0.09 11.24 15.28
N ALA A 285 1.22 11.11 15.05
CA ALA A 285 1.95 9.87 15.34
C ALA A 285 1.94 9.53 16.84
N ASN A 286 2.09 10.51 17.74
CA ASN A 286 1.96 10.30 19.18
C ASN A 286 0.55 9.84 19.56
N GLN A 287 -0.49 10.44 18.96
CA GLN A 287 -1.86 10.02 19.16
C GLN A 287 -2.07 8.57 18.70
N ALA A 288 -1.54 8.20 17.54
CA ALA A 288 -1.61 6.83 17.01
C ALA A 288 -0.89 5.83 17.93
N LEU A 289 0.33 6.16 18.38
CA LEU A 289 1.14 5.34 19.29
C LEU A 289 0.46 5.05 20.63
N SER A 290 -0.44 5.92 21.09
CA SER A 290 -1.18 5.71 22.35
C SER A 290 -2.20 4.56 22.28
N THR A 291 -2.66 4.20 21.08
CA THR A 291 -3.71 3.19 20.87
C THR A 291 -3.26 1.97 20.08
N GLU A 292 -2.21 2.10 19.27
CA GLU A 292 -1.70 1.02 18.42
C GLU A 292 -0.95 -0.04 19.24
N LYS A 293 -1.35 -1.31 19.08
CA LYS A 293 -0.82 -2.46 19.81
C LYS A 293 0.15 -3.29 18.98
N ARG A 294 0.05 -3.25 17.65
CA ARG A 294 0.90 -4.04 16.75
C ARG A 294 2.31 -3.49 16.77
N ALA A 295 3.28 -4.30 17.19
CA ALA A 295 4.66 -3.86 17.40
C ALA A 295 5.29 -3.30 16.11
N TRP A 296 5.04 -3.95 14.97
CA TRP A 296 5.56 -3.50 13.68
C TRP A 296 4.99 -2.15 13.24
N VAL A 297 3.68 -1.92 13.41
CA VAL A 297 3.06 -0.61 13.10
C VAL A 297 3.61 0.48 14.01
N ARG A 298 3.84 0.18 15.29
CA ARG A 298 4.48 1.12 16.23
C ARG A 298 5.88 1.51 15.75
N ARG A 299 6.64 0.58 15.16
CA ARG A 299 7.96 0.89 14.56
C ARG A 299 7.85 1.75 13.31
N GLU A 300 6.83 1.56 12.47
CA GLU A 300 6.56 2.46 11.33
C GLU A 300 6.21 3.89 11.81
N LEU A 301 5.43 4.02 12.90
CA LEU A 301 5.16 5.32 13.53
C LEU A 301 6.42 5.96 14.13
N LEU A 302 7.29 5.17 14.77
CA LEU A 302 8.58 5.67 15.27
C LEU A 302 9.47 6.12 14.11
N ALA A 303 9.51 5.39 13.00
CA ALA A 303 10.22 5.78 11.78
C ALA A 303 9.74 7.13 11.24
N LEU A 304 8.42 7.34 11.21
CA LEU A 304 7.82 8.63 10.86
C LEU A 304 8.29 9.75 11.81
N GLN A 305 8.32 9.50 13.11
CA GLN A 305 8.80 10.47 14.10
C GLN A 305 10.29 10.79 13.97
N ILE A 306 11.12 9.79 13.68
CA ILE A 306 12.56 9.96 13.44
C ILE A 306 12.75 10.90 12.23
N GLN A 307 12.08 10.60 11.12
CA GLN A 307 12.15 11.41 9.92
C GLN A 307 11.69 12.87 10.18
N ALA A 308 10.57 13.05 10.87
CA ALA A 308 10.06 14.38 11.21
C ALA A 308 11.03 15.16 12.11
N ALA A 309 11.55 14.53 13.16
CA ALA A 309 12.48 15.14 14.10
C ALA A 309 13.82 15.51 13.43
N THR A 310 14.36 14.64 12.57
CA THR A 310 15.56 14.93 11.77
C THR A 310 15.35 16.13 10.85
N ASN A 311 14.20 16.23 10.17
CA ASN A 311 13.90 17.38 9.31
C ASN A 311 13.68 18.69 10.10
N GLN A 312 13.26 18.60 11.36
CA GLN A 312 13.16 19.73 12.28
C GLN A 312 14.47 20.05 13.03
N ARG A 313 15.55 19.29 12.77
CA ARG A 313 16.84 19.39 13.49
C ARG A 313 16.74 19.11 14.99
N GLU A 314 15.76 18.31 15.40
CA GLU A 314 15.62 17.81 16.78
C GLU A 314 16.35 16.46 16.91
N TRP A 315 17.68 16.51 16.93
CA TRP A 315 18.55 15.34 16.81
C TRP A 315 18.39 14.36 17.97
N ALA A 316 18.39 14.84 19.21
CA ALA A 316 18.19 14.01 20.40
C ALA A 316 16.83 13.30 20.36
N THR A 317 15.77 13.99 19.94
CA THR A 317 14.45 13.40 19.80
C THR A 317 14.46 12.28 18.76
N ALA A 318 15.08 12.51 17.60
CA ALA A 318 15.24 11.49 16.56
C ALA A 318 16.02 10.27 17.10
N ALA A 319 17.11 10.48 17.83
CA ALA A 319 17.91 9.39 18.41
C ALA A 319 17.16 8.61 19.51
N VAL A 320 16.34 9.26 20.33
CA VAL A 320 15.49 8.59 21.32
C VAL A 320 14.47 7.69 20.63
N HIS A 321 13.79 8.17 19.59
CA HIS A 321 12.85 7.34 18.82
C HIS A 321 13.55 6.20 18.08
N TYR A 322 14.74 6.45 17.53
CA TYR A 322 15.56 5.43 16.88
C TYR A 322 16.00 4.34 17.88
N LYS A 323 16.41 4.73 19.09
CA LYS A 323 16.72 3.80 20.19
C LYS A 323 15.50 2.93 20.54
N ALA A 324 14.33 3.54 20.74
CA ALA A 324 13.09 2.83 21.06
C ALA A 324 12.66 1.87 19.93
N MET A 325 12.90 2.23 18.67
CA MET A 325 12.61 1.36 17.52
C MET A 325 13.52 0.12 17.53
N LEU A 326 14.81 0.29 17.78
CA LEU A 326 15.77 -0.83 17.88
C LEU A 326 15.56 -1.70 19.13
N ASP A 327 15.07 -1.12 20.22
CA ASP A 327 14.65 -1.86 21.42
C ASP A 327 13.49 -2.81 21.14
N SER A 328 12.59 -2.41 20.23
CA SER A 328 11.47 -3.24 19.82
C SER A 328 11.91 -4.36 18.88
N ASP A 329 12.71 -4.06 17.85
CA ASP A 329 13.32 -5.06 16.96
C ASP A 329 14.58 -4.49 16.28
N ARG A 330 15.72 -5.13 16.50
CA ARG A 330 16.99 -4.75 15.84
C ARG A 330 17.00 -5.02 14.34
N ALA A 331 16.13 -5.92 13.86
CA ALA A 331 15.95 -6.23 12.44
C ALA A 331 14.84 -5.39 11.79
N THR A 332 14.40 -4.30 12.41
CA THR A 332 13.39 -3.37 11.87
C THR A 332 13.73 -2.89 10.45
N ARG A 333 12.70 -2.69 9.63
CA ARG A 333 12.82 -2.26 8.22
C ARG A 333 13.47 -0.89 8.06
N ASN A 334 13.16 0.02 8.96
CA ASN A 334 13.55 1.44 8.90
C ASN A 334 14.88 1.73 9.61
N ARG A 335 15.79 0.74 9.68
CA ARG A 335 17.11 0.88 10.33
C ARG A 335 18.01 1.90 9.60
N ASP A 336 17.73 2.13 8.32
CA ASP A 336 18.40 3.11 7.48
C ASP A 336 18.10 4.57 7.87
N LEU A 337 17.08 4.82 8.71
CA LEU A 337 16.78 6.15 9.29
C LEU A 337 17.72 6.53 10.45
N ILE A 338 18.92 5.98 10.50
CA ILE A 338 19.92 6.31 11.52
C ILE A 338 20.22 7.83 11.47
N PRO A 339 20.00 8.60 12.56
CA PRO A 339 20.05 10.06 12.53
C PRO A 339 21.49 10.60 12.55
N LEU A 340 22.23 10.36 11.48
CA LEU A 340 23.61 10.84 11.30
C LEU A 340 23.64 12.25 10.72
N MET A 341 24.61 13.04 11.15
CA MET A 341 24.90 14.33 10.54
C MET A 341 25.89 14.15 9.38
N TRP A 342 25.51 14.62 8.20
CA TRP A 342 26.36 14.63 7.00
C TRP A 342 26.92 16.01 6.67
N ARG A 343 26.46 17.03 7.40
CA ARG A 343 26.91 18.41 7.34
C ARG A 343 27.08 18.92 8.77
N GLN A 344 27.98 19.88 8.97
CA GLN A 344 28.08 20.56 10.25
C GLN A 344 26.84 21.44 10.47
N GLU A 345 26.14 21.19 11.58
CA GLU A 345 25.04 22.04 12.04
C GLU A 345 25.25 22.34 13.52
N PRO A 346 24.81 23.51 14.02
CA PRO A 346 24.87 23.81 15.44
C PRO A 346 23.97 22.85 16.21
N LEU A 347 24.50 22.27 17.29
CA LEU A 347 23.72 21.44 18.20
C LEU A 347 23.02 22.31 19.24
N SER A 348 21.76 22.00 19.55
CA SER A 348 21.10 22.58 20.71
C SER A 348 21.78 22.10 22.01
N PRO A 349 21.64 22.82 23.13
CA PRO A 349 22.15 22.34 24.42
C PRO A 349 21.63 20.95 24.80
N GLN A 350 20.38 20.63 24.42
CA GLN A 350 19.78 19.31 24.65
C GLN A 350 20.45 18.22 23.81
N ASP A 351 20.73 18.50 22.53
CA ASP A 351 21.41 17.55 21.64
C ASP A 351 22.85 17.30 22.09
N LEU A 352 23.55 18.36 22.54
CA LEU A 352 24.90 18.28 23.05
C LEU A 352 24.96 17.43 24.33
N ASP A 353 24.08 17.67 25.30
CA ASP A 353 24.00 16.87 26.53
C ASP A 353 23.71 15.39 26.23
N PHE A 354 22.73 15.13 25.36
CA PHE A 354 22.41 13.77 24.93
C PHE A 354 23.63 13.10 24.28
N ALA A 355 24.31 13.80 23.37
CA ALA A 355 25.46 13.28 22.66
C ALA A 355 26.63 12.94 23.58
N LEU A 356 26.94 13.82 24.54
CA LEU A 356 28.00 13.60 25.51
C LEU A 356 27.74 12.39 26.41
N ARG A 357 26.48 12.19 26.83
CA ARG A 357 26.09 11.03 27.65
C ARG A 357 26.15 9.72 26.88
N GLU A 358 25.67 9.70 25.64
CA GLU A 358 25.55 8.47 24.84
C GLU A 358 26.80 8.16 23.98
N LEU A 359 27.82 9.02 23.96
CA LEU A 359 29.08 8.77 23.26
C LEU A 359 29.83 7.53 23.78
N SER A 360 29.62 7.19 25.06
CA SER A 360 30.20 6.00 25.71
C SER A 360 29.18 4.87 25.92
N SER A 361 28.05 4.92 25.21
CA SER A 361 26.99 3.90 25.27
C SER A 361 27.52 2.51 24.91
N ASP A 362 26.93 1.46 25.47
CA ASP A 362 27.20 0.08 25.06
C ASP A 362 26.68 -0.22 23.65
N ARG A 363 25.77 0.63 23.14
CA ARG A 363 25.16 0.48 21.81
C ARG A 363 26.03 1.11 20.72
N PRO A 364 26.48 0.33 19.72
CA PRO A 364 27.31 0.85 18.64
C PRO A 364 26.57 1.88 17.78
N GLU A 365 25.25 1.77 17.62
CA GLU A 365 24.45 2.75 16.87
C GLU A 365 24.44 4.12 17.55
N LEU A 366 24.25 4.16 18.87
CA LEU A 366 24.24 5.42 19.62
C LEU A 366 25.61 6.06 19.64
N ARG A 367 26.67 5.26 19.78
CA ARG A 367 28.06 5.74 19.64
C ARG A 367 28.32 6.33 18.25
N LEU A 368 27.84 5.67 17.19
CA LEU A 368 27.98 6.16 15.81
C LEU A 368 27.22 7.48 15.60
N ILE A 369 25.96 7.54 16.05
CA ILE A 369 25.11 8.72 15.99
C ILE A 369 25.78 9.91 16.69
N THR A 370 26.10 9.75 17.96
CA THR A 370 26.64 10.83 18.78
C THR A 370 28.05 11.25 18.36
N ALA A 371 28.90 10.32 17.93
CA ALA A 371 30.19 10.67 17.36
C ALA A 371 30.05 11.45 16.05
N SER A 372 29.04 11.15 15.21
CA SER A 372 28.76 11.93 13.99
C SER A 372 28.39 13.39 14.31
N TRP A 373 27.68 13.63 15.40
CA TRP A 373 27.27 14.98 15.82
C TRP A 373 28.46 15.77 16.41
N LEU A 374 29.28 15.09 17.21
CA LEU A 374 30.37 15.71 17.97
C LEU A 374 31.68 15.85 17.18
N LEU A 375 31.77 15.29 15.97
CA LEU A 375 32.99 15.22 15.15
C LEU A 375 33.61 16.58 14.82
N GLU A 376 32.79 17.63 14.80
CA GLU A 376 33.20 19.00 14.48
C GLU A 376 32.90 19.97 15.62
N THR A 377 32.53 19.44 16.79
CA THR A 377 32.25 20.24 17.98
C THR A 377 33.55 20.49 18.76
N PRO A 378 33.89 21.76 19.09
CA PRO A 378 35.09 22.09 19.84
C PRO A 378 35.16 21.34 21.17
N GLY A 379 36.34 20.80 21.50
CA GLY A 379 36.57 20.05 22.74
C GLY A 379 36.15 18.58 22.70
N THR A 380 35.28 18.15 21.78
CA THR A 380 34.81 16.76 21.68
C THR A 380 35.27 16.04 20.41
N ALA A 381 35.69 16.79 19.38
CA ALA A 381 36.05 16.26 18.07
C ALA A 381 37.06 15.11 18.11
N GLN A 382 38.09 15.21 18.96
CA GLN A 382 39.12 14.17 19.10
C GLN A 382 38.53 12.86 19.65
N ARG A 383 37.70 12.95 20.70
CA ARG A 383 37.04 11.77 21.27
C ARG A 383 36.05 11.15 20.30
N ALA A 384 35.30 11.98 19.56
CA ALA A 384 34.40 11.50 18.51
C ALA A 384 35.15 10.74 17.40
N LYS A 385 36.30 11.26 16.95
CA LYS A 385 37.19 10.59 15.98
C LYS A 385 37.67 9.24 16.49
N GLU A 386 38.08 9.15 17.75
CA GLU A 386 38.49 7.89 18.39
C GLU A 386 37.36 6.87 18.38
N VAL A 387 36.15 7.27 18.78
CA VAL A 387 34.96 6.40 18.77
C VAL A 387 34.67 5.89 17.36
N LEU A 388 34.70 6.74 16.33
CA LEU A 388 34.50 6.30 14.94
C LEU A 388 35.59 5.32 14.50
N THR A 389 36.85 5.55 14.91
CA THR A 389 37.98 4.67 14.60
C THR A 389 37.84 3.31 15.28
N GLU A 390 37.34 3.25 16.52
CA GLU A 390 37.02 2.01 17.22
C GLU A 390 35.92 1.24 16.48
N LEU A 391 34.86 1.93 16.01
CA LEU A 391 33.75 1.34 15.27
C LEU A 391 34.16 0.75 13.91
N LEU A 392 35.33 1.12 13.36
CA LEU A 392 35.86 0.48 12.14
C LEU A 392 36.14 -1.02 12.32
N ARG A 393 36.24 -1.51 13.56
CA ARG A 393 36.46 -2.93 13.88
C ARG A 393 35.17 -3.67 14.25
N HIS A 394 34.03 -2.98 14.21
CA HIS A 394 32.74 -3.57 14.59
C HIS A 394 32.34 -4.71 13.62
N PRO A 395 31.74 -5.81 14.11
CA PRO A 395 31.36 -6.95 13.26
C PRO A 395 30.31 -6.56 12.21
N GLU A 396 29.32 -5.76 12.60
CA GLU A 396 28.27 -5.30 11.68
C GLU A 396 28.85 -4.37 10.59
N THR A 397 28.63 -4.75 9.32
CA THR A 397 29.15 -4.08 8.13
C THR A 397 28.71 -2.63 8.04
N ASP A 398 27.42 -2.38 8.30
CA ASP A 398 26.82 -1.05 8.10
C ASP A 398 27.39 -0.04 9.09
N ILE A 399 27.58 -0.45 10.35
CA ILE A 399 28.21 0.39 11.38
C ILE A 399 29.64 0.76 10.99
N ARG A 400 30.42 -0.24 10.57
CA ARG A 400 31.81 -0.02 10.14
C ARG A 400 31.89 0.89 8.92
N ASN A 401 31.03 0.67 7.92
CA ASN A 401 31.02 1.42 6.67
C ASN A 401 30.55 2.87 6.89
N LEU A 402 29.50 3.08 7.70
CA LEU A 402 29.03 4.42 8.07
C LEU A 402 30.06 5.17 8.93
N ALA A 403 30.71 4.50 9.89
CA ALA A 403 31.79 5.11 10.69
C ALA A 403 32.95 5.57 9.80
N ARG A 404 33.33 4.75 8.83
CA ARG A 404 34.34 5.09 7.81
C ARG A 404 33.93 6.32 6.98
N CYS A 405 32.67 6.37 6.54
CA CYS A 405 32.16 7.53 5.79
C CYS A 405 32.14 8.79 6.65
N GLN A 406 31.81 8.69 7.95
CA GLN A 406 31.89 9.84 8.85
C GLN A 406 33.32 10.37 9.02
N LEU A 407 34.34 9.50 9.01
CA LEU A 407 35.74 9.93 9.00
C LEU A 407 36.14 10.68 7.73
N TRP A 408 35.42 10.54 6.61
CA TRP A 408 35.65 11.35 5.41
C TRP A 408 35.47 12.85 5.69
N ARG A 409 34.61 13.24 6.63
CA ARG A 409 34.44 14.65 7.03
C ARG A 409 35.71 15.26 7.62
N ILE A 410 36.55 14.45 8.28
CA ILE A 410 37.87 14.90 8.73
C ILE A 410 38.80 15.03 7.52
N ARG A 411 38.84 14.00 6.67
CA ARG A 411 39.69 13.95 5.47
C ARG A 411 39.38 15.07 4.48
N LEU A 412 38.12 15.48 4.35
CA LEU A 412 37.67 16.62 3.55
C LEU A 412 38.31 17.95 3.98
N ARG A 413 38.87 18.05 5.19
CA ARG A 413 39.51 19.28 5.70
C ARG A 413 41.01 19.30 5.53
N GLU A 414 41.61 18.15 5.24
CA GLU A 414 43.05 18.01 5.04
C GLU A 414 43.45 18.56 3.65
N GLU A 415 44.63 19.17 3.56
CA GLU A 415 45.08 19.87 2.34
C GLU A 415 45.50 18.92 1.21
N ASP A 416 45.90 17.69 1.54
CA ASP A 416 46.45 16.69 0.61
C ASP A 416 45.38 15.72 0.05
N LEU A 417 44.09 16.05 0.19
CA LEU A 417 43.00 15.31 -0.46
C LEU A 417 43.27 15.24 -1.98
N ASN A 418 43.10 14.07 -2.58
CA ASN A 418 43.38 13.84 -4.00
C ASN A 418 42.37 12.88 -4.65
N ASP A 419 42.40 12.77 -5.98
CA ASP A 419 41.52 11.89 -6.76
C ASP A 419 41.60 10.41 -6.35
N GLY A 420 42.76 9.94 -5.90
CA GLY A 420 42.93 8.57 -5.42
C GLY A 420 42.12 8.26 -4.16
N ASP A 421 41.91 9.27 -3.30
CA ASP A 421 41.02 9.17 -2.16
C ASP A 421 39.54 9.14 -2.61
N LEU A 422 39.15 10.02 -3.53
CA LEU A 422 37.78 10.07 -4.05
C LEU A 422 37.38 8.78 -4.76
N LEU A 423 38.26 8.22 -5.61
CA LEU A 423 38.05 6.91 -6.25
C LEU A 423 37.91 5.77 -5.22
N ARG A 424 38.62 5.87 -4.09
CA ARG A 424 38.47 4.90 -2.99
C ARG A 424 37.11 5.06 -2.31
N TRP A 425 36.65 6.28 -2.10
CA TRP A 425 35.34 6.57 -1.51
C TRP A 425 34.20 6.08 -2.40
N GLU A 426 34.31 6.25 -3.72
CA GLU A 426 33.35 5.67 -4.68
C GLU A 426 33.22 4.16 -4.53
N ARG A 427 34.34 3.43 -4.44
CA ARG A 427 34.32 1.97 -4.22
C ARG A 427 33.70 1.61 -2.87
N GLN A 428 34.02 2.37 -1.83
CA GLN A 428 33.49 2.16 -0.48
C GLN A 428 31.99 2.47 -0.38
N LEU A 429 31.47 3.35 -1.23
CA LEU A 429 30.03 3.65 -1.31
C LEU A 429 29.24 2.43 -1.82
N LEU A 430 29.80 1.69 -2.77
CA LEU A 430 29.19 0.46 -3.30
C LEU A 430 29.09 -0.68 -2.27
N GLU A 431 29.83 -0.58 -1.15
CA GLU A 431 29.74 -1.53 -0.03
C GLU A 431 28.55 -1.25 0.90
N LEU A 432 27.85 -0.12 0.72
CA LEU A 432 26.66 0.24 1.50
C LEU A 432 25.38 -0.14 0.76
N PRO A 433 24.33 -0.57 1.49
CA PRO A 433 22.97 -0.62 0.95
C PRO A 433 22.58 0.74 0.35
N GLU A 434 21.84 0.73 -0.76
CA GLU A 434 21.42 1.95 -1.48
C GLU A 434 20.75 2.99 -0.56
N SER A 435 19.92 2.52 0.38
CA SER A 435 19.23 3.37 1.36
C SER A 435 20.15 4.14 2.32
N LEU A 436 21.41 3.71 2.47
CA LEU A 436 22.42 4.35 3.32
C LEU A 436 23.42 5.21 2.52
N GLN A 437 23.32 5.25 1.19
CA GLN A 437 24.31 5.92 0.34
C GLN A 437 24.12 7.44 0.23
N ALA A 438 22.93 7.99 0.52
CA ALA A 438 22.62 9.40 0.31
C ALA A 438 23.58 10.34 1.06
N GLY A 439 23.80 10.08 2.35
CA GLY A 439 24.71 10.87 3.20
C GLY A 439 26.18 10.79 2.79
N PRO A 440 26.78 9.59 2.65
CA PRO A 440 28.13 9.46 2.12
C PRO A 440 28.31 10.03 0.71
N SER A 441 27.29 9.97 -0.15
CA SER A 441 27.32 10.61 -1.48
C SER A 441 27.41 12.14 -1.38
N TYR A 442 26.78 12.74 -0.37
CA TYR A 442 26.94 14.17 -0.06
C TYR A 442 28.40 14.52 0.24
N LEU A 443 29.08 13.72 1.06
CA LEU A 443 30.50 13.93 1.39
C LEU A 443 31.41 13.72 0.17
N LEU A 444 31.10 12.74 -0.67
CA LEU A 444 31.84 12.52 -1.91
C LEU A 444 31.68 13.71 -2.88
N ALA A 445 30.47 14.28 -2.97
CA ALA A 445 30.23 15.49 -3.76
C ALA A 445 31.08 16.68 -3.27
N GLN A 446 31.15 16.88 -1.95
CA GLN A 446 32.06 17.87 -1.34
C GLN A 446 33.53 17.59 -1.65
N GLY A 447 33.92 16.32 -1.76
CA GLY A 447 35.25 15.91 -2.17
C GLY A 447 35.59 16.37 -3.59
N TYR A 448 34.70 16.13 -4.55
CA TYR A 448 34.85 16.62 -5.93
C TYR A 448 34.87 18.14 -6.01
N GLU A 449 34.05 18.82 -5.21
CA GLU A 449 34.04 20.27 -5.12
C GLU A 449 35.41 20.81 -4.66
N ARG A 450 36.03 20.19 -3.65
CA ARG A 450 37.39 20.54 -3.21
C ARG A 450 38.48 20.27 -4.25
N GLN A 451 38.29 19.28 -5.11
CA GLN A 451 39.19 19.00 -6.24
C GLN A 451 38.87 19.84 -7.49
N VAL A 452 37.98 20.83 -7.37
CA VAL A 452 37.58 21.73 -8.47
C VAL A 452 37.04 20.95 -9.67
N GLN A 453 36.21 19.93 -9.41
CA GLN A 453 35.51 19.12 -10.41
C GLN A 453 33.99 19.39 -10.32
N PRO A 454 33.52 20.58 -10.72
CA PRO A 454 32.16 21.05 -10.44
C PRO A 454 31.07 20.19 -11.10
N GLU A 455 31.29 19.63 -12.29
CA GLU A 455 30.32 18.78 -12.97
C GLU A 455 30.11 17.45 -12.23
N LEU A 456 31.20 16.83 -11.76
CA LEU A 456 31.14 15.59 -10.99
C LEU A 456 30.51 15.82 -9.61
N ALA A 457 30.88 16.92 -8.94
CA ALA A 457 30.25 17.33 -7.69
C ALA A 457 28.74 17.56 -7.86
N ALA A 458 28.33 18.32 -8.89
CA ALA A 458 26.92 18.57 -9.19
C ALA A 458 26.16 17.27 -9.49
N ALA A 459 26.74 16.37 -10.30
CA ALA A 459 26.13 15.07 -10.60
C ALA A 459 25.91 14.21 -9.34
N ARG A 460 26.85 14.25 -8.38
CA ARG A 460 26.72 13.54 -7.10
C ARG A 460 25.65 14.14 -6.21
N TYR A 461 25.58 15.47 -6.09
CA TYR A 461 24.52 16.13 -5.34
C TYR A 461 23.12 15.85 -5.92
N LEU A 462 22.98 15.83 -7.25
CA LEU A 462 21.70 15.55 -7.92
C LEU A 462 21.14 14.14 -7.65
N TRP A 463 22.00 13.19 -7.29
CA TRP A 463 21.59 11.82 -6.96
C TRP A 463 20.89 11.72 -5.60
N ILE A 464 21.23 12.58 -4.64
CA ILE A 464 20.73 12.53 -3.26
C ILE A 464 19.19 12.58 -3.17
N PRO A 465 18.48 13.55 -3.78
CA PRO A 465 17.02 13.60 -3.73
C PRO A 465 16.33 12.42 -4.44
N ILE A 466 17.05 11.66 -5.27
CA ILE A 466 16.57 10.45 -5.94
C ILE A 466 16.74 9.24 -5.02
N MET A 467 17.90 9.11 -4.38
CA MET A 467 18.21 8.03 -3.43
C MET A 467 17.35 8.12 -2.17
N ASP A 468 17.24 9.31 -1.57
CA ASP A 468 16.53 9.47 -0.31
C ASP A 468 15.82 10.82 -0.17
N ALA A 469 14.57 10.84 -0.64
CA ALA A 469 13.69 11.99 -0.47
C ALA A 469 13.19 12.17 0.98
N ARG A 470 13.44 11.22 1.90
CA ARG A 470 12.94 11.28 3.28
C ARG A 470 13.69 12.32 4.11
N HIS A 471 14.97 12.55 3.80
CA HIS A 471 15.82 13.57 4.40
C HIS A 471 15.72 14.89 3.61
N ALA A 472 14.56 15.54 3.68
CA ALA A 472 14.25 16.75 2.91
C ALA A 472 15.28 17.87 3.10
N ALA A 473 15.79 18.06 4.33
CA ALA A 473 16.82 19.06 4.59
C ALA A 473 18.12 18.81 3.81
N LEU A 474 18.59 17.56 3.77
CA LEU A 474 19.80 17.16 3.04
C LEU A 474 19.56 17.20 1.52
N ALA A 475 18.41 16.72 1.06
CA ALA A 475 18.01 16.75 -0.35
C ALA A 475 17.92 18.18 -0.90
N ARG A 476 17.32 19.09 -0.13
CA ARG A 476 17.26 20.52 -0.45
C ARG A 476 18.65 21.12 -0.58
N ASP A 477 19.51 20.88 0.42
CA ASP A 477 20.86 21.44 0.43
C ASP A 477 21.67 20.92 -0.77
N ALA A 478 21.61 19.61 -1.05
CA ALA A 478 22.24 19.02 -2.22
C ALA A 478 21.79 19.68 -3.53
N LEU A 479 20.48 19.90 -3.73
CA LEU A 479 19.96 20.59 -4.91
C LEU A 479 20.47 22.04 -5.01
N MET A 480 20.58 22.73 -3.88
CA MET A 480 21.11 24.11 -3.83
C MET A 480 22.61 24.16 -4.14
N GLN A 481 23.40 23.19 -3.66
CA GLN A 481 24.82 23.07 -3.99
C GLN A 481 25.02 22.73 -5.47
N ALA A 482 24.27 21.75 -5.99
CA ALA A 482 24.27 21.42 -7.41
C ALA A 482 23.93 22.65 -8.28
N ALA A 483 22.91 23.41 -7.90
CA ALA A 483 22.55 24.63 -8.61
C ALA A 483 23.69 25.66 -8.61
N THR A 484 24.38 25.84 -7.49
CA THR A 484 25.50 26.78 -7.37
C THR A 484 26.67 26.37 -8.26
N LEU A 485 27.00 25.08 -8.30
CA LEU A 485 28.04 24.52 -9.15
C LEU A 485 27.68 24.60 -10.64
N LEU A 486 26.43 24.34 -11.01
CA LEU A 486 25.99 24.49 -12.40
C LEU A 486 26.04 25.94 -12.87
N ASP A 487 25.73 26.89 -11.99
CA ASP A 487 25.82 28.31 -12.28
C ASP A 487 27.28 28.75 -12.53
N SER A 488 28.23 28.22 -11.74
CA SER A 488 29.66 28.54 -11.89
C SER A 488 30.27 28.04 -13.21
N VAL A 489 29.70 26.99 -13.82
CA VAL A 489 30.09 26.49 -15.15
C VAL A 489 29.22 27.04 -16.29
N GLY A 490 28.40 28.06 -16.03
CA GLY A 490 27.60 28.77 -17.03
C GLY A 490 26.26 28.11 -17.39
N GLN A 491 25.81 27.09 -16.66
CA GLN A 491 24.50 26.44 -16.84
C GLN A 491 23.39 27.09 -16.01
N THR A 492 23.22 28.40 -16.15
CA THR A 492 22.32 29.22 -15.31
C THR A 492 20.85 28.80 -15.39
N ASP A 493 20.35 28.37 -16.56
CA ASP A 493 18.97 27.90 -16.70
C ASP A 493 18.70 26.62 -15.91
N SER A 494 19.65 25.69 -15.92
CA SER A 494 19.59 24.46 -15.13
C SER A 494 19.68 24.78 -13.64
N ALA A 495 20.59 25.66 -13.23
CA ALA A 495 20.71 26.14 -11.85
C ALA A 495 19.39 26.76 -11.34
N ALA A 496 18.76 27.63 -12.14
CA ALA A 496 17.49 28.25 -11.80
C ALA A 496 16.34 27.24 -11.66
N ARG A 497 16.31 26.19 -12.51
CA ARG A 497 15.35 25.08 -12.38
C ARG A 497 15.55 24.32 -11.07
N LEU A 498 16.79 23.95 -10.73
CA LEU A 498 17.10 23.21 -9.51
C LEU A 498 16.77 23.99 -8.24
N ARG A 499 17.04 25.30 -8.20
CA ARG A 499 16.65 26.15 -7.05
C ARG A 499 15.14 26.16 -6.83
N ARG A 500 14.34 26.25 -7.91
CA ARG A 500 12.88 26.16 -7.82
C ARG A 500 12.42 24.79 -7.34
N GLU A 501 13.01 23.72 -7.86
CA GLU A 501 12.69 22.36 -7.44
C GLU A 501 13.01 22.13 -5.96
N ALA A 502 14.17 22.61 -5.48
CA ALA A 502 14.57 22.49 -4.08
C ALA A 502 13.53 23.12 -3.14
N ILE A 503 13.01 24.30 -3.50
CA ILE A 503 11.97 24.99 -2.72
C ILE A 503 10.61 24.28 -2.85
N GLN A 504 10.21 23.90 -4.07
CA GLN A 504 8.89 23.29 -4.30
C GLN A 504 8.76 21.89 -3.68
N ARG A 505 9.82 21.07 -3.77
CA ARG A 505 9.80 19.69 -3.28
C ARG A 505 10.27 19.56 -1.84
N PHE A 506 11.10 20.47 -1.32
CA PHE A 506 11.74 20.31 -0.01
C PHE A 506 11.78 21.61 0.82
N GLY A 507 10.96 22.61 0.45
CA GLY A 507 10.91 23.90 1.15
C GLY A 507 10.36 23.82 2.58
N GLY A 508 9.54 22.81 2.88
CA GLY A 508 8.83 22.68 4.17
C GLY A 508 7.95 23.88 4.51
N GLU A 509 7.41 23.92 5.72
CA GLU A 509 6.83 25.12 6.32
C GLU A 509 7.92 26.17 6.63
N SER A 510 8.71 26.61 5.65
CA SER A 510 9.44 27.87 5.78
C SER A 510 8.45 29.01 5.52
N LYS A 511 7.60 29.30 6.51
CA LYS A 511 7.13 30.66 6.70
C LYS A 511 8.30 31.44 7.29
N GLU A 512 9.09 32.05 6.42
CA GLU A 512 9.71 33.39 6.56
C GLU A 512 10.75 33.61 5.46
#